data_AF-A0A391NY89-F1
#
_entry.id   AF-A0A391NY89-F1
#
_cell.length_a   1.000
_cell.length_b   1.000
_cell.length_c   1.000
_cell.angle_alpha   90.00
_cell.angle_beta   90.00
_cell.angle_gamma   90.00
#
_symmetry.space_group_name_H-M   'P 1'
#
loop_
_entity.id
_entity.type
_entity.pdbx_description
1 polymer ?
#
loop_
_entity_poly.entity_id
_entity_poly.type
_entity_poly.pdbx_seq_one_letter_code
_entity_poly.pdbx_strand_id
1 'polypeptide(L)'
;MILYQTPMAGRIRRLLIQLGATPNYIGYRYLVEAICLSLVDPQNLELITKKIYLEVATTYQTTGSAVERNIRTVLEIIWREQTPMLKKIIGNGIRNRPCISQFIGYICSWIEDGNITVVPMQRPEDEIDEEADFREMVINAKRAWFEYTRTHANPDLKF
;
A
#
# COMPACT_ATOMS: atom_id res chain seq x y z
N MET A 1 -12.77 -10.07 -7.62
CA MET A 1 -11.87 -8.91 -7.78
C MET A 1 -12.47 -7.67 -7.08
N ILE A 2 -12.70 -7.72 -5.75
CA ILE A 2 -13.37 -6.66 -4.94
C ILE A 2 -12.55 -6.33 -3.67
N LEU A 3 -11.26 -6.63 -3.61
CA LEU A 3 -10.49 -6.44 -2.36
C LEU A 3 -9.91 -5.02 -2.19
N TYR A 4 -9.84 -4.22 -3.26
CA TYR A 4 -9.15 -2.93 -3.25
C TYR A 4 -9.94 -1.75 -2.66
N GLN A 5 -11.23 -1.90 -2.37
CA GLN A 5 -12.10 -0.84 -1.81
C GLN A 5 -12.57 -1.13 -0.38
N THR A 6 -11.93 -2.06 0.33
CA THR A 6 -12.27 -2.28 1.74
C THR A 6 -11.75 -1.12 2.61
N PRO A 7 -12.55 -0.58 3.56
CA PRO A 7 -12.10 0.43 4.51
C PRO A 7 -10.81 0.05 5.26
N MET A 8 -10.58 -1.26 5.41
CA MET A 8 -9.38 -1.81 6.05
C MET A 8 -8.09 -1.54 5.26
N ALA A 9 -8.08 -1.72 3.94
CA ALA A 9 -6.90 -1.44 3.12
C ALA A 9 -6.49 0.04 3.20
N GLY A 10 -7.48 0.95 3.25
CA GLY A 10 -7.23 2.38 3.47
C GLY A 10 -6.58 2.68 4.83
N ARG A 11 -7.01 1.99 5.89
CA ARG A 11 -6.41 2.11 7.24
C ARG A 11 -4.97 1.60 7.26
N ILE A 12 -4.70 0.45 6.64
CA ILE A 12 -3.35 -0.13 6.54
C ILE A 12 -2.41 0.82 5.78
N ARG A 13 -2.86 1.37 4.65
CA ARG A 13 -2.08 2.35 3.87
C ARG A 13 -1.67 3.57 4.70
N ARG A 14 -2.62 4.18 5.42
CA ARG A 14 -2.34 5.32 6.31
C ARG A 14 -1.35 4.96 7.40
N LEU A 15 -1.52 3.80 8.03
CA LEU A 15 -0.59 3.30 9.05
C LEU A 15 0.83 3.14 8.48
N LEU A 16 0.98 2.51 7.32
CA LEU A 16 2.29 2.33 6.68
C LEU A 16 2.95 3.67 6.32
N ILE A 17 2.20 4.67 5.87
CA ILE A 17 2.71 6.04 5.64
C ILE A 17 3.21 6.66 6.94
N GLN A 18 2.43 6.57 8.04
CA GLN A 18 2.84 7.05 9.36
C GLN A 18 4.09 6.34 9.90
N LEU A 19 4.33 5.11 9.45
CA LEU A 19 5.52 4.33 9.77
C LEU A 19 6.74 4.72 8.93
N GLY A 20 6.59 5.57 7.91
CA GLY A 20 7.66 6.03 7.03
C GLY A 20 7.74 5.31 5.69
N ALA A 21 6.74 4.48 5.33
CA ALA A 21 6.69 3.86 4.01
C ALA A 21 6.29 4.88 2.93
N THR A 22 6.96 4.84 1.78
CA THR A 22 6.60 5.69 0.63
C THR A 22 5.80 4.89 -0.41
N PRO A 23 4.63 5.38 -0.86
CA PRO A 23 3.79 4.67 -1.84
C PRO A 23 4.45 4.42 -3.21
N ASN A 24 5.52 5.15 -3.55
CA ASN A 24 6.26 5.01 -4.81
C ASN A 24 7.03 3.69 -4.93
N TYR A 25 7.29 3.00 -3.82
CA TYR A 25 7.93 1.69 -3.87
C TYR A 25 6.90 0.61 -4.18
N ILE A 26 7.18 -0.24 -5.17
CA ILE A 26 6.31 -1.37 -5.54
C ILE A 26 6.00 -2.26 -4.32
N GLY A 27 7.01 -2.48 -3.47
CA GLY A 27 6.88 -3.25 -2.23
C GLY A 27 5.83 -2.72 -1.26
N TYR A 28 5.44 -1.45 -1.35
CA TYR A 28 4.40 -0.86 -0.51
C TYR A 28 3.06 -1.53 -0.79
N ARG A 29 2.72 -1.69 -2.08
CA ARG A 29 1.47 -2.36 -2.50
C ARG A 29 1.48 -3.83 -2.10
N TYR A 30 2.63 -4.49 -2.21
CA TYR A 30 2.79 -5.89 -1.80
C TYR A 30 2.63 -6.06 -0.29
N LEU A 31 3.20 -5.15 0.50
CA LEU A 31 3.09 -5.17 1.96
C LEU A 31 1.66 -4.92 2.44
N VAL A 32 0.93 -3.99 1.82
CA VAL A 32 -0.51 -3.78 2.10
C VAL A 32 -1.29 -5.07 1.87
N GLU A 33 -1.10 -5.72 0.71
CA GLU A 33 -1.79 -6.96 0.38
C GLU A 33 -1.42 -8.10 1.35
N ALA A 34 -0.13 -8.22 1.69
CA ALA A 34 0.36 -9.21 2.63
C ALA A 34 -0.26 -9.07 4.02
N ILE A 35 -0.41 -7.82 4.51
CA ILE A 35 -1.10 -7.53 5.78
C ILE A 35 -2.58 -7.89 5.67
N CYS A 36 -3.26 -7.51 4.59
CA CYS A 36 -4.67 -7.88 4.37
C CYS A 36 -4.87 -9.40 4.41
N LEU A 37 -4.03 -10.17 3.69
CA LEU A 37 -4.09 -11.63 3.67
C LEU A 37 -3.83 -12.25 5.06
N SER A 38 -2.95 -11.63 5.85
CA SER A 38 -2.63 -12.08 7.21
C SER A 38 -3.76 -11.79 8.20
N LEU A 39 -4.52 -10.71 8.00
CA LEU A 39 -5.70 -10.39 8.81
C LEU A 39 -6.91 -11.28 8.49
N VAL A 40 -7.01 -11.76 7.26
CA VAL A 40 -8.08 -12.69 6.86
C VAL A 40 -7.86 -14.07 7.48
N ASP A 41 -6.61 -14.53 7.47
CA ASP A 41 -6.22 -15.79 8.09
C ASP A 41 -4.81 -15.66 8.68
N PRO A 42 -4.69 -15.52 10.02
CA PRO A 42 -3.40 -15.39 10.70
C PRO A 42 -2.44 -16.56 10.45
N GLN A 43 -2.93 -17.76 10.11
CA GLN A 43 -2.07 -18.93 9.80
C GLN A 43 -1.24 -18.71 8.54
N ASN A 44 -1.62 -17.76 7.67
CA ASN A 44 -0.86 -17.42 6.47
C ASN A 44 0.57 -16.94 6.78
N LEU A 45 0.82 -16.38 7.95
CA LEU A 45 2.16 -15.94 8.35
C LEU A 45 3.13 -17.10 8.60
N GLU A 46 2.64 -18.25 9.06
CA GLU A 46 3.46 -19.46 9.25
C GLU A 46 3.96 -20.01 7.91
N LEU A 47 3.20 -19.78 6.85
CA LEU A 47 3.48 -20.22 5.48
C LEU A 47 3.68 -19.05 4.53
N ILE A 48 4.30 -17.96 5.00
CA ILE A 48 4.42 -16.69 4.26
C ILE A 48 4.92 -16.87 2.82
N THR A 49 5.89 -17.76 2.58
CA THR A 49 6.41 -18.03 1.23
C THR A 49 5.40 -18.74 0.33
N LYS A 50 4.63 -19.69 0.85
CA LYS A 50 3.73 -20.56 0.08
C LYS A 50 2.31 -20.00 -0.04
N LYS A 51 1.92 -19.11 0.87
CA LYS A 51 0.60 -18.49 0.91
C LYS A 51 0.73 -17.04 0.45
N ILE A 52 1.27 -16.18 1.30
CA ILE A 52 1.28 -14.73 1.07
C ILE A 52 2.07 -14.36 -0.18
N TYR A 53 3.32 -14.79 -0.30
CA TYR A 53 4.16 -14.37 -1.43
C TYR A 53 3.66 -14.91 -2.76
N LEU A 54 3.08 -16.12 -2.81
CA LEU A 54 2.50 -16.66 -4.04
C LEU A 54 1.18 -15.96 -4.42
N GLU A 55 0.33 -15.65 -3.45
CA GLU A 55 -0.92 -14.94 -3.69
C GLU A 55 -0.67 -13.52 -4.20
N VAL A 56 0.25 -12.79 -3.56
CA VAL A 56 0.68 -11.46 -4.01
C VAL A 56 1.36 -11.56 -5.37
N ALA A 57 2.25 -12.55 -5.58
CA ALA A 57 2.91 -12.73 -6.87
C ALA A 57 1.91 -12.95 -8.00
N THR A 58 0.87 -13.75 -7.76
CA THR A 58 -0.21 -14.03 -8.71
C THR A 58 -1.01 -12.77 -9.02
N THR A 59 -1.41 -12.02 -7.97
CA THR A 59 -2.18 -10.77 -8.09
C THR A 59 -1.44 -9.71 -8.91
N TYR A 60 -0.12 -9.62 -8.74
CA TYR A 60 0.72 -8.58 -9.35
C TYR A 60 1.55 -9.07 -10.54
N GLN A 61 1.27 -10.28 -11.04
CA GLN A 61 1.97 -10.89 -12.18
C GLN A 61 3.50 -10.84 -12.03
N THR A 62 4.00 -11.26 -10.87
CA THR A 62 5.42 -11.28 -10.53
C THR A 62 5.81 -12.63 -9.90
N THR A 63 6.98 -12.73 -9.26
CA THR A 63 7.44 -13.94 -8.58
C THR A 63 7.44 -13.76 -7.06
N GLY A 64 7.26 -14.85 -6.30
CA GLY A 64 7.31 -14.79 -4.83
C GLY A 64 8.63 -14.21 -4.30
N SER A 65 9.76 -14.51 -4.95
CA SER A 65 11.06 -13.93 -4.62
C SER A 65 11.12 -12.42 -4.88
N ALA A 66 10.48 -11.92 -5.94
CA ALA A 66 10.38 -10.49 -6.19
C ALA A 66 9.46 -9.81 -5.16
N VAL A 67 8.36 -10.45 -4.75
CA VAL A 67 7.50 -9.96 -3.67
C VAL A 67 8.29 -9.78 -2.38
N GLU A 68 8.97 -10.83 -1.93
CA GLU A 68 9.77 -10.82 -0.71
C GLU A 68 10.83 -9.70 -0.73
N ARG A 69 11.62 -9.63 -1.81
CA ARG A 69 12.68 -8.62 -1.97
C ARG A 69 12.12 -7.21 -1.88
N ASN A 70 11.02 -6.93 -2.57
CA ASN A 70 10.42 -5.60 -2.58
C ASN A 70 9.82 -5.24 -1.22
N ILE A 71 9.18 -6.18 -0.52
CA ILE A 71 8.70 -5.95 0.85
C ILE A 71 9.87 -5.69 1.80
N ARG A 72 10.98 -6.44 1.65
CA ARG A 72 12.19 -6.24 2.46
C ARG A 72 12.72 -4.83 2.34
N THR A 73 12.79 -4.28 1.12
CA THR A 73 13.22 -2.90 0.87
C THR A 73 12.32 -1.88 1.59
N VAL A 74 11.00 -2.07 1.55
CA VAL A 74 10.08 -1.17 2.25
C VAL A 74 10.25 -1.27 3.76
N LEU A 75 10.44 -2.48 4.30
CA LEU A 75 10.71 -2.67 5.72
C LEU A 75 12.04 -2.05 6.15
N GLU A 76 13.07 -2.08 5.30
CA GLU A 76 14.34 -1.40 5.57
C GLU A 76 14.17 0.12 5.68
N ILE A 77 13.35 0.69 4.80
CA ILE A 77 13.01 2.12 4.83
C ILE A 77 12.26 2.45 6.12
N ILE A 78 11.14 1.77 6.39
CA ILE A 78 10.35 1.95 7.62
C ILE A 78 11.22 1.86 8.87
N TRP A 79 12.06 0.83 8.95
CA TRP A 79 12.92 0.61 10.10
C TRP A 79 13.96 1.71 10.28
N ARG A 80 14.50 2.27 9.19
CA ARG A 80 15.49 3.36 9.27
C ARG A 80 14.87 4.66 9.79
N GLU A 81 13.61 4.94 9.45
CA GLU A 81 12.94 6.18 9.87
C GLU A 81 12.70 6.25 11.39
N GLN A 82 12.66 5.10 12.10
CA GLN A 82 12.53 5.04 13.57
C GLN A 82 11.38 5.91 14.12
N THR A 83 10.28 5.96 13.37
CA THR A 83 9.15 6.86 13.65
C THR A 83 8.56 6.61 15.04
N PRO A 84 7.97 7.63 15.70
CA PRO A 84 7.28 7.44 16.97
C PRO A 84 6.16 6.38 16.88
N MET A 85 5.49 6.30 15.72
CA MET A 85 4.47 5.28 15.48
C MET A 85 5.07 3.87 15.45
N LEU A 86 6.20 3.67 14.78
CA LEU A 86 6.88 2.38 14.73
C LEU A 86 7.27 1.91 16.14
N LYS A 87 7.81 2.82 16.95
CA LYS A 87 8.17 2.59 18.35
C LYS A 87 6.96 2.24 19.22
N LYS A 88 5.80 2.84 18.95
CA LYS A 88 4.55 2.53 19.65
C LYS A 88 4.06 1.12 19.35
N ILE A 89 4.19 0.67 18.10
CA ILE A 89 3.72 -0.65 17.65
C ILE A 89 4.67 -1.76 18.12
N ILE A 90 5.96 -1.61 17.86
CA ILE A 90 6.96 -2.67 18.04
C ILE A 90 7.59 -2.63 19.44
N GLY A 91 7.54 -1.47 20.10
CA GLY A 91 8.17 -1.23 21.39
C GLY A 91 9.59 -0.68 21.27
N ASN A 92 10.00 0.10 22.28
CA ASN A 92 11.30 0.79 22.32
C ASN A 92 12.51 -0.13 22.62
N GLY A 93 12.27 -1.40 22.97
CA GLY A 93 13.32 -2.34 23.38
C GLY A 93 13.96 -3.12 22.23
N ILE A 94 13.36 -3.09 21.03
CA ILE A 94 13.83 -3.90 19.90
C ILE A 94 15.00 -3.21 19.21
N ARG A 95 16.19 -3.83 19.29
CA ARG A 95 17.43 -3.29 18.69
C ARG A 95 17.63 -3.72 17.24
N ASN A 96 17.14 -4.90 16.88
CA ASN A 96 17.33 -5.48 15.55
C ASN A 96 16.07 -5.28 14.72
N ARG A 97 16.25 -5.00 13.42
CA ARG A 97 15.13 -4.94 12.48
C ARG A 97 14.37 -6.28 12.50
N PRO A 98 13.04 -6.29 12.67
CA PRO A 98 12.26 -7.51 12.57
C PRO A 98 12.36 -8.11 11.17
N CYS A 99 12.19 -9.42 11.05
CA CYS A 99 11.97 -10.02 9.74
C CYS A 99 10.58 -9.64 9.19
N ILE A 100 10.33 -9.91 7.91
CA ILE A 100 9.07 -9.51 7.25
C ILE A 100 7.84 -10.09 7.97
N SER A 101 7.88 -11.38 8.32
CA SER A 101 6.74 -12.03 9.00
C SER A 101 6.51 -11.46 10.39
N GLN A 102 7.58 -11.19 11.17
CA GLN A 102 7.48 -10.51 12.46
C GLN A 102 6.88 -9.12 12.33
N PHE A 103 7.35 -8.33 11.35
CA PHE A 103 6.83 -7.00 11.10
C PHE A 103 5.33 -7.04 10.76
N ILE A 104 4.91 -7.90 9.83
CA ILE A 104 3.49 -8.05 9.50
C ILE A 104 2.70 -8.50 10.72
N GLY A 105 3.22 -9.41 11.53
CA GLY A 105 2.60 -9.85 12.78
C GLY A 105 2.37 -8.71 13.77
N TYR A 106 3.35 -7.84 13.98
CA TYR A 106 3.19 -6.65 14.82
C TYR A 106 2.10 -5.72 14.30
N ILE A 107 2.05 -5.51 12.98
CA ILE A 107 1.00 -4.69 12.37
C ILE A 107 -0.37 -5.35 12.56
N CYS A 108 -0.51 -6.66 12.33
CA CYS A 108 -1.78 -7.36 12.50
C CYS A 108 -2.28 -7.29 13.94
N SER A 109 -1.43 -7.58 14.92
CA SER A 109 -1.75 -7.45 16.34
C SER A 109 -2.21 -6.04 16.69
N TRP A 110 -1.50 -5.01 16.21
CA TRP A 110 -1.89 -3.61 16.44
C TRP A 110 -3.27 -3.26 15.88
N ILE A 111 -3.61 -3.83 14.72
CA ILE A 111 -4.90 -3.63 14.06
C ILE A 111 -6.02 -4.34 14.84
N GLU A 112 -5.78 -5.57 15.27
CA GLU A 112 -6.72 -6.41 16.03
C GLU A 112 -7.02 -5.84 17.41
N ASP A 113 -6.03 -5.24 18.07
CA ASP A 113 -6.18 -4.54 19.36
C ASP A 113 -7.06 -3.28 19.27
N GLY A 114 -7.60 -2.95 18.09
CA GLY A 114 -8.43 -1.77 17.86
C GLY A 114 -7.65 -0.46 17.83
N ASN A 115 -6.30 -0.52 17.87
CA ASN A 115 -5.43 0.64 17.98
C ASN A 115 -5.24 1.42 16.66
N ILE A 116 -5.92 1.05 15.59
CA ILE A 116 -6.13 1.99 14.50
C ILE A 116 -7.24 2.94 14.95
N THR A 117 -6.84 4.08 15.54
CA THR A 117 -7.72 5.23 15.69
C THR A 117 -8.39 5.45 14.34
N VAL A 118 -9.73 5.34 14.33
CA VAL A 118 -10.49 6.27 13.52
C VAL A 118 -10.03 7.64 13.99
N VAL A 119 -8.99 8.20 13.35
CA VAL A 119 -9.08 9.63 13.09
C VAL A 119 -10.43 9.67 12.36
N PRO A 120 -11.48 10.28 12.96
CA PRO A 120 -12.68 10.49 12.19
C PRO A 120 -12.18 11.05 10.87
N MET A 121 -12.73 10.57 9.77
CA MET A 121 -12.59 11.29 8.52
C MET A 121 -13.30 12.63 8.74
N GLN A 122 -12.70 13.54 9.52
CA GLN A 122 -12.80 14.95 9.31
C GLN A 122 -12.02 15.12 8.02
N ARG A 123 -12.74 14.84 6.91
CA ARG A 123 -12.53 15.65 5.72
C ARG A 123 -12.68 17.07 6.27
N PRO A 124 -11.61 17.88 6.33
CA PRO A 124 -11.84 19.28 6.58
C PRO A 124 -12.81 19.68 5.47
N GLU A 125 -14.00 20.17 5.81
CA GLU A 125 -15.01 20.54 4.81
C GLU A 125 -14.46 21.61 3.83
N ASP A 126 -13.28 22.15 4.15
CA ASP A 126 -12.57 23.21 3.46
C ASP A 126 -11.23 22.77 2.83
N GLU A 127 -10.81 21.49 2.94
CA GLU A 127 -9.58 21.02 2.26
C GLU A 127 -9.94 20.67 0.82
N ILE A 128 -9.57 21.58 -0.10
CA ILE A 128 -9.58 21.34 -1.53
C ILE A 128 -8.83 20.03 -1.75
N ASP A 129 -9.52 19.01 -2.26
CA ASP A 129 -8.94 17.71 -2.58
C ASP A 129 -8.06 17.87 -3.83
N GLU A 130 -6.89 18.48 -3.63
CA GLU A 130 -5.92 18.81 -4.68
C GLU A 130 -5.55 17.56 -5.49
N GLU A 131 -5.54 16.38 -4.87
CA GLU A 131 -5.26 15.11 -5.54
C GLU A 131 -6.44 14.64 -6.39
N ALA A 132 -7.69 14.76 -5.93
CA ALA A 132 -8.85 14.47 -6.76
C ALA A 132 -9.02 15.49 -7.89
N ASP A 133 -8.82 16.77 -7.63
CA ASP A 133 -8.88 17.85 -8.63
C ASP A 133 -7.76 17.69 -9.67
N PHE A 134 -6.54 17.35 -9.25
CA PHE A 134 -5.44 17.02 -10.15
C PHE A 134 -5.74 15.78 -10.99
N ARG A 135 -6.32 14.72 -10.40
CA ARG A 135 -6.73 13.51 -11.12
C ARG A 135 -7.81 13.80 -12.14
N GLU A 136 -8.83 14.57 -11.76
CA GLU A 136 -9.92 15.03 -12.63
C GLU A 136 -9.36 15.87 -13.79
N MET A 137 -8.45 16.80 -13.48
CA MET A 137 -7.75 17.62 -14.47
C MET A 137 -6.96 16.76 -15.46
N VAL A 138 -6.19 15.77 -14.98
CA VAL A 138 -5.42 14.87 -15.85
C VAL A 138 -6.35 14.00 -16.70
N ILE A 139 -7.46 13.51 -16.15
CA ILE A 139 -8.45 12.73 -16.89
C ILE A 139 -9.10 13.58 -17.98
N ASN A 140 -9.50 14.81 -17.66
CA ASN A 140 -10.12 15.73 -18.60
C ASN A 140 -9.14 16.19 -19.68
N ALA A 141 -7.89 16.46 -19.33
CA ALA A 141 -6.83 16.77 -20.30
C ALA A 141 -6.57 15.58 -21.25
N LYS A 142 -6.54 14.35 -20.73
CA LYS A 142 -6.41 13.14 -21.56
C LYS A 142 -7.61 12.95 -22.48
N ARG A 143 -8.84 13.15 -21.99
CA ARG A 143 -10.06 13.09 -22.79
C ARG A 143 -10.07 14.17 -23.89
N ALA A 144 -9.72 15.40 -23.55
CA ALA A 144 -9.64 16.51 -24.51
C ALA A 144 -8.58 16.25 -25.59
N TRP A 145 -7.40 15.74 -25.20
CA TRP A 145 -6.37 15.35 -26.16
C TRP A 145 -6.84 14.22 -27.08
N PHE A 146 -7.53 13.21 -26.53
CA PHE A 146 -8.06 12.09 -27.31
C PHE A 146 -9.18 12.52 -28.28
N GLU A 147 -10.01 13.48 -27.87
CA GLU A 147 -11.08 14.03 -28.72
C GLU A 147 -10.52 14.96 -29.80
N TYR A 148 -9.47 15.73 -29.49
CA TYR A 148 -8.74 16.53 -30.45
C TYR A 148 -8.07 15.66 -31.53
N THR A 149 -7.38 14.59 -31.13
CA THR A 149 -6.77 13.66 -32.10
C THR A 149 -7.80 12.89 -32.90
N ARG A 150 -8.99 12.61 -32.36
CA ARG A 150 -10.11 11.98 -33.07
C ARG A 150 -10.75 12.88 -34.13
N THR A 151 -10.86 14.18 -33.84
CA THR A 151 -11.48 15.18 -34.74
C THR A 151 -10.51 15.76 -35.77
N HIS A 152 -9.21 15.79 -35.44
CA HIS A 152 -8.14 16.30 -36.30
C HIS A 152 -7.19 15.18 -36.77
N ALA A 153 -7.67 13.93 -36.77
CA ALA A 153 -6.93 12.81 -37.34
C ALA A 153 -6.66 13.11 -38.82
N ASN A 154 -5.41 13.46 -39.12
CA ASN A 154 -4.93 13.55 -40.50
C ASN A 154 -4.88 12.12 -41.06
N PRO A 155 -5.69 11.78 -42.09
CA PRO A 155 -5.73 10.43 -42.65
C PRO A 155 -4.39 9.97 -43.27
N ASP A 156 -3.40 10.86 -43.43
CA ASP A 156 -2.09 10.54 -44.01
C ASP A 156 -0.99 10.14 -43.00
N LEU A 157 -1.27 10.15 -41.69
CA LEU A 157 -0.32 9.62 -40.69
C LEU A 157 -0.45 8.09 -40.60
N LYS A 158 0.25 7.40 -41.51
CA LYS A 158 0.53 5.96 -41.38
C LYS A 158 1.47 5.72 -40.20
N PHE A 159 0.97 5.06 -39.16
CA PHE A 159 1.78 4.25 -38.24
C PHE A 159 1.38 2.78 -38.41
#